data_AF-A0A1W9RMW9-F1
#
_entry.id   AF-A0A1W9RMW9-F1
#
_cell.length_a   1.000
_cell.length_b   1.000
_cell.length_c   1.000
_cell.angle_alpha   90.00
_cell.angle_beta   90.00
_cell.angle_gamma   90.00
#
_symmetry.space_group_name_H-M   'P 1'
#
loop_
_entity.id
_entity.type
_entity.pdbx_description
1 polymer ?
#
loop_
_entity_poly.entity_id
_entity_poly.type
_entity_poly.pdbx_seq_one_letter_code
_entity_poly.pdbx_strand_id
1 'polypeptide(L)'
;MITPDIRLISYLCRRCGACKLVCPQQAISFSSKEGFYFPYIDYSKCNLCGRCFEVCPVKKENFLNYEKDFFSGIKNVFIGYAQNYEDRFWSSSGGIVVSIIKWSLQLKIVDAFLCVKASKDIGYAEFALIENIEEINLIRTSKYITPSMENLDYKELSKFKKIGVVGLSCHIKALFNLKEFFNLNNIYFTIGLICYQSKNPRFLKFILERMNIEKEEVDKFYYRTEGWPGKAVAYLKNGAVRRLPYKDWSFLWSNFYFTPWGCWFCEDPWVESADIVVGDPWNKKLKRQTQGLSLIISRTSLGDLLLKRAYRDGVIRLFNIHKKSIVKFQSLKILKFKKNYFKEKMLLLELVEGGKIYNKIFTKRFSVNIWKFINTFRIWLSCRILESLIQNKIFKKIPLKILRVISLLLKI
;
A
#
# COMPACT_ATOMS: atom_id res chain seq x y z
N MET A 1 -8.10 -26.77 -18.68
CA MET A 1 -7.69 -25.81 -17.62
C MET A 1 -7.11 -24.58 -18.30
N ILE A 2 -7.70 -23.39 -18.09
CA ILE A 2 -7.13 -22.14 -18.61
C ILE A 2 -5.95 -21.79 -17.72
N THR A 3 -4.72 -22.10 -18.15
CA THR A 3 -3.52 -21.49 -17.55
C THR A 3 -3.62 -19.99 -17.82
N PRO A 4 -3.74 -19.12 -16.80
CA PRO A 4 -3.77 -17.69 -17.05
C PRO A 4 -2.46 -17.30 -17.76
N ASP A 5 -2.53 -16.46 -18.79
CA ASP A 5 -1.33 -15.96 -19.45
C ASP A 5 -0.47 -15.27 -18.38
N ILE A 6 0.73 -15.81 -18.17
CA ILE A 6 1.68 -15.34 -17.15
C ILE A 6 2.00 -13.86 -17.35
N ARG A 7 1.90 -13.34 -18.58
CA ARG A 7 2.03 -11.90 -18.86
C ARG A 7 0.89 -11.08 -18.26
N LEU A 8 -0.37 -11.55 -18.28
CA LEU A 8 -1.45 -10.84 -17.60
C LEU A 8 -1.24 -10.85 -16.08
N ILE A 9 -0.84 -12.00 -15.51
CA ILE A 9 -0.53 -12.10 -14.09
C ILE A 9 0.56 -11.09 -13.72
N SER A 10 1.55 -10.86 -14.58
CA SER A 10 2.58 -9.84 -14.36
C SER A 10 1.98 -8.44 -14.20
N TYR A 11 1.09 -7.98 -15.08
CA TYR A 11 0.46 -6.65 -14.93
C TYR A 11 -0.43 -6.52 -13.68
N LEU A 12 -1.09 -7.61 -13.29
CA LEU A 12 -1.94 -7.62 -12.10
C LEU A 12 -1.15 -7.86 -10.80
N CYS A 13 0.12 -8.27 -10.90
CA CYS A 13 0.94 -8.67 -9.76
C CYS A 13 1.11 -7.52 -8.76
N ARG A 14 0.68 -7.76 -7.52
CA ARG A 14 0.80 -6.80 -6.40
C ARG A 14 2.18 -6.85 -5.72
N ARG A 15 3.08 -7.73 -6.18
CA ARG A 15 4.46 -7.89 -5.70
C ARG A 15 4.59 -8.14 -4.20
N CYS A 16 3.69 -8.97 -3.67
CA CYS A 16 3.69 -9.35 -2.27
C CYS A 16 4.78 -10.38 -1.92
N GLY A 17 5.43 -11.02 -2.90
CA GLY A 17 6.52 -11.97 -2.68
C GLY A 17 6.10 -13.41 -2.38
N ALA A 18 4.82 -13.67 -2.11
CA ALA A 18 4.32 -14.99 -1.70
C ALA A 18 4.68 -16.12 -2.68
N CYS A 19 4.65 -15.85 -3.98
CA CYS A 19 4.99 -16.83 -5.01
C CYS A 19 6.43 -17.36 -4.89
N LYS A 20 7.40 -16.50 -4.53
CA LYS A 20 8.80 -16.90 -4.34
C LYS A 20 8.94 -17.82 -3.12
N LEU A 21 8.26 -17.48 -2.01
CA LEU A 21 8.34 -18.23 -0.76
C LEU A 21 7.91 -19.70 -0.90
N VAL A 22 6.90 -19.97 -1.73
CA VAL A 22 6.35 -21.32 -1.89
C VAL A 22 6.94 -22.10 -3.07
N CYS A 23 7.86 -21.50 -3.83
CA CYS A 23 8.45 -22.13 -5.01
C CYS A 23 9.53 -23.14 -4.59
N PRO A 24 9.30 -24.46 -4.72
CA PRO A 24 10.28 -25.45 -4.28
C PRO A 24 11.55 -25.45 -5.14
N GLN A 25 11.42 -25.02 -6.41
CA GLN A 25 12.52 -25.00 -7.38
C GLN A 25 13.33 -23.70 -7.35
N GLN A 26 12.96 -22.74 -6.48
CA GLN A 26 13.57 -21.41 -6.44
C GLN A 26 13.61 -20.71 -7.82
N ALA A 27 12.61 -21.01 -8.66
CA ALA A 27 12.54 -20.54 -10.04
C ALA A 27 12.05 -19.09 -10.18
N ILE A 28 11.70 -18.42 -9.08
CA ILE A 28 11.08 -17.09 -9.08
C ILE A 28 12.02 -16.05 -8.48
N SER A 29 12.28 -14.98 -9.21
CA SER A 29 13.08 -13.84 -8.75
C SER A 29 12.36 -12.52 -9.03
N PHE A 30 12.75 -11.44 -8.35
CA PHE A 30 12.26 -10.09 -8.61
C PHE A 30 13.43 -9.27 -9.16
N SER A 31 13.41 -8.89 -10.44
CA SER A 31 14.45 -8.01 -11.00
C SER A 31 14.12 -6.56 -10.69
N SER A 32 15.01 -5.86 -9.98
CA SER A 32 14.92 -4.42 -9.72
C SER A 32 15.74 -3.58 -10.70
N LYS A 33 16.63 -4.20 -11.50
CA LYS A 33 17.69 -3.52 -12.26
C LYS A 33 17.21 -2.72 -13.48
N GLU A 34 16.08 -3.08 -14.09
CA GLU A 34 15.62 -2.47 -15.34
C GLU A 34 14.40 -1.54 -15.16
N GLY A 35 14.04 -1.24 -13.91
CA GLY A 35 12.89 -0.38 -13.61
C GLY A 35 11.52 -1.01 -13.93
N PHE A 36 11.49 -2.28 -14.31
CA PHE A 36 10.30 -3.12 -14.41
C PHE A 36 10.28 -4.15 -13.29
N TYR A 37 9.25 -4.02 -12.47
CA TYR A 37 9.20 -4.51 -11.11
C TYR A 37 8.51 -5.89 -10.96
N PHE A 38 8.51 -6.71 -12.01
CA PHE A 38 7.70 -7.93 -12.07
C PHE A 38 8.46 -9.17 -11.59
N PRO A 39 7.77 -10.22 -11.10
CA PRO A 39 8.40 -11.50 -10.86
C PRO A 39 8.83 -12.12 -12.19
N TYR A 40 10.09 -12.54 -12.26
CA TYR A 40 10.64 -13.34 -13.34
C TYR A 40 10.56 -14.82 -12.95
N ILE A 41 10.15 -15.67 -13.90
CA ILE A 41 10.11 -17.13 -13.73
C ILE A 41 11.13 -17.74 -14.67
N ASP A 42 12.10 -18.45 -14.10
CA ASP A 42 13.07 -19.26 -14.81
C ASP A 42 12.43 -20.63 -15.16
N TYR A 43 11.99 -20.78 -16.40
CA TYR A 43 11.34 -22.01 -16.86
C TYR A 43 12.29 -23.20 -16.97
N SER A 44 13.61 -22.99 -16.98
CA SER A 44 14.57 -24.11 -16.91
C SER A 44 14.55 -24.80 -15.55
N LYS A 45 14.16 -24.08 -14.49
CA LYS A 45 14.00 -24.60 -13.13
C LYS A 45 12.54 -24.94 -12.78
N CYS A 46 11.58 -24.24 -13.38
CA CYS A 46 10.18 -24.38 -13.05
C CYS A 46 9.60 -25.73 -13.49
N ASN A 47 9.09 -26.51 -12.54
CA ASN A 47 8.40 -27.77 -12.81
C ASN A 47 6.87 -27.62 -12.98
N LEU A 48 6.37 -26.39 -13.15
CA LEU A 48 4.95 -26.06 -13.35
C LEU A 48 3.98 -26.59 -12.26
N CYS A 49 4.46 -26.79 -11.02
CA CYS A 49 3.63 -27.33 -9.92
C CYS A 49 2.45 -26.44 -9.46
N GLY A 50 2.33 -25.20 -9.93
CA GLY A 50 1.17 -24.33 -9.66
C GLY A 50 1.09 -23.69 -8.26
N ARG A 51 1.95 -24.06 -7.29
CA ARG A 51 1.96 -23.50 -5.93
C ARG A 51 2.01 -21.97 -5.87
N CYS A 52 2.82 -21.36 -6.75
CA CYS A 52 2.93 -19.90 -6.85
C CYS A 52 1.61 -19.22 -7.22
N PHE A 53 0.76 -19.88 -8.00
CA PHE A 53 -0.57 -19.39 -8.38
C PHE A 53 -1.57 -19.59 -7.25
N GLU A 54 -1.49 -20.71 -6.53
CA GLU A 54 -2.33 -21.01 -5.36
C GLU A 54 -2.28 -19.91 -4.30
N VAL A 55 -1.06 -19.44 -3.96
CA VAL A 55 -0.88 -18.40 -2.95
C VAL A 55 -1.07 -16.98 -3.46
N CYS A 56 -1.27 -16.79 -4.77
CA CYS A 56 -1.38 -15.47 -5.37
C CYS A 56 -2.68 -14.76 -4.93
N PRO A 57 -2.62 -13.56 -4.32
CA PRO A 57 -3.83 -12.85 -3.89
C PRO A 57 -4.71 -12.40 -5.06
N VAL A 58 -4.15 -12.27 -6.27
CA VAL A 58 -4.86 -11.90 -7.51
C VAL A 58 -5.77 -13.04 -7.99
N LYS A 59 -5.44 -14.31 -7.69
CA LYS A 59 -6.23 -15.48 -8.12
C LYS A 59 -7.65 -15.45 -7.57
N LYS A 60 -7.80 -15.11 -6.28
CA LYS A 60 -9.09 -15.09 -5.56
C LYS A 60 -9.88 -13.79 -5.81
N GLU A 61 -9.34 -12.83 -6.58
CA GLU A 61 -10.07 -11.61 -6.91
C GLU A 61 -11.12 -11.92 -7.99
N ASN A 62 -12.40 -11.86 -7.60
CA ASN A 62 -13.50 -12.02 -8.55
C ASN A 62 -13.69 -10.72 -9.33
N PHE A 63 -12.89 -10.55 -10.38
CA PHE A 63 -12.96 -9.43 -11.32
C PHE A 63 -14.25 -9.38 -12.14
N LEU A 64 -15.31 -10.12 -11.80
CA LEU A 64 -16.58 -10.11 -12.55
C LEU A 64 -17.78 -9.70 -11.70
N ASN A 65 -17.65 -9.71 -10.36
CA ASN A 65 -18.70 -9.23 -9.44
C ASN A 65 -18.41 -7.79 -9.00
N TYR A 66 -18.88 -6.85 -9.80
CA TYR A 66 -18.52 -5.42 -9.75
C TYR A 66 -19.33 -4.54 -8.80
N GLU A 67 -20.32 -5.09 -8.10
CA GLU A 67 -21.18 -4.32 -7.19
C GLU A 67 -20.97 -4.72 -5.74
N LYS A 68 -19.71 -4.61 -5.27
CA LYS A 68 -19.46 -4.71 -3.84
C LYS A 68 -19.76 -3.38 -3.17
N ASP A 69 -20.75 -3.40 -2.27
CA ASP A 69 -21.02 -2.29 -1.36
C ASP A 69 -19.75 -1.88 -0.61
N PHE A 70 -19.40 -0.59 -0.67
CA PHE A 70 -18.27 -0.01 0.07
C PHE A 70 -18.38 -0.22 1.59
N PHE A 71 -19.59 -0.41 2.09
CA PHE A 71 -19.87 -0.57 3.52
C PHE A 71 -19.90 -2.02 3.99
N SER A 72 -19.74 -2.98 3.08
CA SER A 72 -19.80 -4.40 3.42
C SER A 72 -18.72 -4.79 4.44
N GLY A 73 -19.13 -5.61 5.42
CA GLY A 73 -18.26 -6.11 6.48
C GLY A 73 -17.74 -5.05 7.46
N ILE A 74 -18.33 -3.85 7.51
CA ILE A 74 -17.97 -2.82 8.50
C ILE A 74 -18.83 -2.98 9.76
N LYS A 75 -18.20 -3.20 10.92
CA LYS A 75 -18.85 -3.20 12.24
C LYS A 75 -18.99 -1.81 12.80
N ASN A 76 -17.88 -1.09 13.01
CA ASN A 76 -17.88 0.29 13.49
C ASN A 76 -16.86 1.15 12.73
N VAL A 77 -17.08 2.46 12.73
CA VAL A 77 -16.17 3.45 12.17
C VAL A 77 -15.87 4.51 13.22
N PHE A 78 -14.61 4.86 13.37
CA PHE A 78 -14.15 5.85 14.32
C PHE A 78 -13.23 6.87 13.65
N ILE A 79 -13.20 8.07 14.21
CA ILE A 79 -12.04 8.96 14.12
C ILE A 79 -11.28 8.84 15.44
N GLY A 80 -9.96 8.84 15.42
CA GLY A 80 -9.20 8.68 16.65
C GLY A 80 -7.74 9.06 16.54
N TYR A 81 -7.05 9.02 17.68
CA TYR A 81 -5.61 9.25 17.78
C TYR A 81 -5.01 8.53 18.99
N ALA A 82 -3.70 8.33 18.98
CA ALA A 82 -2.92 7.85 20.12
C ALA A 82 -2.81 8.93 21.19
N GLN A 83 -3.04 8.57 22.46
CA GLN A 83 -2.96 9.50 23.59
C GLN A 83 -1.52 9.97 23.84
N ASN A 84 -0.53 9.11 23.60
CA ASN A 84 0.87 9.50 23.65
C ASN A 84 1.20 10.47 22.51
N TYR A 85 1.67 11.68 22.88
CA TYR A 85 1.97 12.75 21.92
C TYR A 85 3.06 12.37 20.93
N GLU A 86 4.15 11.71 21.37
CA GLU A 86 5.26 11.29 20.51
C GLU A 86 4.83 10.23 19.49
N ASP A 87 3.98 9.29 19.91
CA ASP A 87 3.38 8.28 19.03
C ASP A 87 2.53 8.92 17.94
N ARG A 88 1.83 9.99 18.29
CA ARG A 88 1.00 10.76 17.37
C ARG A 88 1.83 11.64 16.43
N PHE A 89 2.73 12.47 16.96
CA PHE A 89 3.50 13.46 16.22
C PHE A 89 4.49 12.85 15.22
N TRP A 90 5.19 11.77 15.59
CA TRP A 90 6.17 11.13 14.70
C TRP A 90 5.55 10.12 13.72
N SER A 91 4.27 9.82 13.87
CA SER A 91 3.53 8.98 12.92
C SER A 91 3.03 9.76 11.71
N SER A 92 2.67 9.06 10.63
CA SER A 92 2.14 9.73 9.43
C SER A 92 0.72 10.29 9.58
N SER A 93 0.04 9.95 10.68
CA SER A 93 -1.38 10.22 10.93
C SER A 93 -1.62 10.25 12.45
N GLY A 94 -2.79 9.85 12.93
CA GLY A 94 -3.10 9.88 14.37
C GLY A 94 -2.35 8.89 15.28
N GLY A 95 -1.31 8.18 14.84
CA GLY A 95 -0.51 7.30 15.71
C GLY A 95 -1.15 5.98 16.18
N ILE A 96 -2.36 5.65 15.72
CA ILE A 96 -3.14 4.49 16.18
C ILE A 96 -2.39 3.16 16.05
N VAL A 97 -1.76 2.92 14.89
CA VAL A 97 -1.06 1.65 14.61
C VAL A 97 0.08 1.45 15.60
N VAL A 98 0.93 2.47 15.79
CA VAL A 98 2.06 2.42 16.73
C VAL A 98 1.57 2.17 18.15
N SER A 99 0.53 2.90 18.57
CA SER A 99 -0.04 2.76 19.92
C SER A 99 -0.60 1.35 20.17
N ILE A 100 -1.34 0.78 19.20
CA ILE A 100 -1.86 -0.59 19.32
C ILE A 100 -0.74 -1.62 19.36
N ILE A 101 0.32 -1.47 18.55
CA ILE A 101 1.47 -2.39 18.57
C ILE A 101 2.13 -2.37 19.96
N LYS A 102 2.50 -1.18 20.45
CA LYS A 102 3.12 -1.01 21.77
C LYS A 102 2.28 -1.63 22.87
N TRP A 103 1.00 -1.25 22.94
CA TRP A 103 0.05 -1.75 23.92
C TRP A 103 -0.09 -3.28 23.86
N SER A 104 -0.15 -3.85 22.66
CA SER A 104 -0.33 -5.29 22.47
C SER A 104 0.92 -6.09 22.88
N LEU A 105 2.12 -5.58 22.62
CA LEU A 105 3.39 -6.20 23.06
C LEU A 105 3.55 -6.08 24.58
N GLN A 106 3.32 -4.88 25.14
CA GLN A 106 3.44 -4.62 26.59
C GLN A 106 2.54 -5.54 27.42
N LEU A 107 1.29 -5.72 26.99
CA LEU A 107 0.32 -6.56 27.69
C LEU A 107 0.38 -8.04 27.26
N LYS A 108 1.35 -8.42 26.43
CA LYS A 108 1.51 -9.78 25.88
C LYS A 108 0.21 -10.33 25.25
N ILE A 109 -0.53 -9.45 24.57
CA ILE A 109 -1.70 -9.84 23.76
C ILE A 109 -1.24 -10.64 22.54
N VAL A 110 -0.08 -10.25 21.98
CA VAL A 110 0.68 -10.98 20.99
C VAL A 110 2.14 -11.03 21.42
N ASP A 111 2.88 -12.01 20.91
CA ASP A 111 4.30 -12.19 21.17
C ASP A 111 5.16 -11.33 20.22
N ALA A 112 4.68 -11.11 19.00
CA ALA A 112 5.37 -10.32 17.99
C ALA A 112 4.39 -9.66 17.02
N PHE A 113 4.89 -8.66 16.28
CA PHE A 113 4.23 -8.11 15.10
C PHE A 113 5.01 -8.36 13.82
N LEU A 114 4.36 -8.91 12.80
CA LEU A 114 4.86 -8.88 11.43
C LEU A 114 4.50 -7.52 10.79
N CYS A 115 5.51 -6.70 10.52
CA CYS A 115 5.38 -5.32 10.03
C CYS A 115 6.35 -5.03 8.89
N VAL A 116 6.22 -3.85 8.28
CA VAL A 116 7.17 -3.33 7.28
C VAL A 116 8.09 -2.30 7.90
N LYS A 117 9.41 -2.54 7.84
CA LYS A 117 10.46 -1.57 8.19
C LYS A 117 11.13 -1.00 6.94
N ALA A 118 11.75 0.16 7.08
CA ALA A 118 12.64 0.66 6.03
C ALA A 118 13.87 -0.26 5.96
N SER A 119 14.32 -0.59 4.74
CA SER A 119 15.56 -1.35 4.56
C SER A 119 16.77 -0.43 4.71
N LYS A 120 17.97 -1.03 4.83
CA LYS A 120 19.24 -0.29 4.80
C LYS A 120 19.46 0.38 3.43
N ASP A 121 18.97 -0.23 2.35
CA ASP A 121 18.98 0.40 1.04
C ASP A 121 17.85 1.44 0.93
N ILE A 122 18.23 2.71 0.81
CA ILE A 122 17.31 3.85 0.77
C ILE A 122 16.30 3.69 -0.39
N GLY A 123 15.01 3.76 -0.04
CA GLY A 123 13.93 3.56 -1.00
C GLY A 123 13.48 2.11 -1.16
N TYR A 124 13.94 1.23 -0.28
CA TYR A 124 13.42 -0.13 -0.13
C TYR A 124 12.87 -0.35 1.28
N ALA A 125 12.03 -1.37 1.40
CA ALA A 125 11.41 -1.77 2.65
C ALA A 125 11.20 -3.28 2.65
N GLU A 126 11.30 -3.84 3.84
CA GLU A 126 11.29 -5.28 4.08
C GLU A 126 10.35 -5.61 5.23
N PHE A 127 9.85 -6.84 5.22
CA PHE A 127 9.08 -7.36 6.34
C PHE A 127 10.02 -7.71 7.49
N ALA A 128 9.57 -7.44 8.71
CA ALA A 128 10.28 -7.78 9.93
C ALA A 128 9.29 -8.19 11.02
N LEU A 129 9.73 -9.11 11.87
CA LEU A 129 9.11 -9.37 13.16
C LEU A 129 9.59 -8.33 14.16
N ILE A 130 8.67 -7.77 14.92
CA ILE A 130 8.90 -6.77 15.95
C ILE A 130 8.43 -7.36 17.27
N GLU A 131 9.37 -7.59 18.16
CA GLU A 131 9.12 -8.22 19.46
C GLU A 131 9.16 -7.19 20.58
N ASN A 132 9.94 -6.11 20.39
CA ASN A 132 10.21 -5.13 21.43
C ASN A 132 9.77 -3.71 21.02
N ILE A 133 9.52 -2.87 22.02
CA ILE A 133 8.98 -1.51 21.83
C ILE A 133 10.05 -0.55 21.31
N GLU A 134 11.32 -0.86 21.58
CA GLU A 134 12.49 -0.11 21.15
C GLU A 134 12.62 -0.10 19.62
N GLU A 135 12.12 -1.16 18.97
CA GLU A 135 12.16 -1.34 17.52
C GLU A 135 11.06 -0.57 16.77
N ILE A 136 10.10 0.04 17.48
CA ILE A 136 8.96 0.75 16.89
C ILE A 136 9.40 1.82 15.89
N ASN A 137 10.52 2.50 16.16
CA ASN A 137 11.04 3.55 15.31
C ASN A 137 11.45 3.05 13.91
N LEU A 138 11.72 1.75 13.75
CA LEU A 138 12.04 1.13 12.46
C LEU A 138 10.78 0.98 11.57
N ILE A 139 9.61 0.78 12.20
CA ILE A 139 8.35 0.53 11.51
C ILE A 139 7.44 1.76 11.39
N ARG A 140 7.77 2.86 12.07
CA ARG A 140 7.03 4.13 11.97
C ARG A 140 6.91 4.64 10.54
N THR A 141 5.86 5.42 10.33
CA THR A 141 5.55 6.16 9.10
C THR A 141 5.26 5.30 7.87
N SER A 142 4.61 5.92 6.89
CA SER A 142 4.34 5.34 5.58
C SER A 142 5.62 5.09 4.78
N LYS A 143 5.76 3.89 4.21
CA LYS A 143 6.73 3.57 3.16
C LYS A 143 6.00 3.54 1.82
N TYR A 144 6.11 4.59 1.00
CA TYR A 144 5.37 4.69 -0.28
C TYR A 144 6.01 3.91 -1.42
N ILE A 145 6.48 2.71 -1.12
CA ILE A 145 7.08 1.76 -2.04
C ILE A 145 6.30 0.45 -1.99
N THR A 146 6.69 -0.53 -2.80
CA THR A 146 6.01 -1.84 -2.82
C THR A 146 6.85 -2.86 -2.05
N PRO A 147 6.65 -3.01 -0.72
CA PRO A 147 7.39 -3.98 0.07
C PRO A 147 6.90 -5.39 -0.26
N SER A 148 7.82 -6.34 -0.17
CA SER A 148 7.62 -7.73 -0.56
C SER A 148 8.02 -8.66 0.58
N MET A 149 7.26 -9.74 0.76
CA MET A 149 7.55 -10.80 1.73
C MET A 149 8.50 -11.86 1.16
N GLU A 150 9.11 -11.61 0.00
CA GLU A 150 9.92 -12.60 -0.75
C GLU A 150 11.12 -13.17 0.02
N ASN A 151 11.56 -12.51 1.08
CA ASN A 151 12.66 -12.96 1.94
C ASN A 151 12.19 -13.25 3.38
N LEU A 152 10.88 -13.33 3.61
CA LEU A 152 10.33 -13.69 4.93
C LEU A 152 10.57 -15.17 5.19
N ASP A 153 11.25 -15.50 6.29
CA ASP A 153 11.33 -16.87 6.76
C ASP A 153 10.03 -17.24 7.47
N TYR A 154 9.24 -18.11 6.84
CA TYR A 154 7.96 -18.55 7.42
C TYR A 154 8.17 -19.48 8.63
N LYS A 155 9.32 -20.15 8.75
CA LYS A 155 9.62 -21.01 9.91
C LYS A 155 9.82 -20.19 11.17
N GLU A 156 10.38 -18.98 11.04
CA GLU A 156 10.50 -18.04 12.15
C GLU A 156 9.12 -17.63 12.67
N LEU A 157 8.12 -17.48 11.80
CA LEU A 157 6.76 -17.19 12.25
C LEU A 157 6.25 -18.28 13.19
N SER A 158 6.51 -19.56 12.90
CA SER A 158 6.05 -20.69 13.71
C SER A 158 6.59 -20.73 15.14
N LYS A 159 7.64 -19.95 15.46
CA LYS A 159 8.20 -19.86 16.82
C LYS A 159 7.31 -19.07 17.80
N PHE A 160 6.44 -18.20 17.29
CA PHE A 160 5.56 -17.37 18.10
C PHE A 160 4.18 -18.00 18.25
N LYS A 161 3.56 -17.86 19.42
CA LYS A 161 2.20 -18.39 19.68
C LYS A 161 1.14 -17.47 19.11
N LYS A 162 1.34 -16.15 19.18
CA LYS A 162 0.42 -15.13 18.69
C LYS A 162 1.19 -14.01 17.98
N ILE A 163 0.87 -13.79 16.71
CA ILE A 163 1.44 -12.74 15.89
C ILE A 163 0.34 -11.74 15.51
N GLY A 164 0.57 -10.46 15.78
CA GLY A 164 -0.17 -9.36 15.16
C GLY A 164 0.43 -9.01 13.80
N VAL A 165 -0.37 -8.56 12.84
CA VAL A 165 0.15 -8.25 11.50
C VAL A 165 -0.27 -6.84 11.09
N VAL A 166 0.65 -6.05 10.56
CA VAL A 166 0.31 -4.78 9.90
C VAL A 166 0.68 -4.85 8.42
N GLY A 167 -0.28 -4.56 7.54
CA GLY A 167 -0.05 -4.65 6.10
C GLY A 167 -1.07 -3.93 5.24
N LEU A 168 -0.76 -3.88 3.94
CA LEU A 168 -1.70 -3.43 2.90
C LEU A 168 -2.63 -4.60 2.53
N SER A 169 -3.68 -4.34 1.74
CA SER A 169 -4.60 -5.38 1.23
C SER A 169 -3.88 -6.56 0.58
N CYS A 170 -2.95 -6.29 -0.33
CA CYS A 170 -2.21 -7.35 -1.00
C CYS A 170 -1.33 -8.18 -0.05
N HIS A 171 -0.86 -7.60 1.05
CA HIS A 171 -0.07 -8.30 2.06
C HIS A 171 -0.95 -9.20 2.91
N ILE A 172 -2.06 -8.69 3.42
CA ILE A 172 -2.97 -9.46 4.28
C ILE A 172 -3.60 -10.62 3.52
N LYS A 173 -4.04 -10.39 2.27
CA LYS A 173 -4.56 -11.47 1.40
C LYS A 173 -3.50 -12.53 1.11
N ALA A 174 -2.28 -12.11 0.77
CA ALA A 174 -1.18 -13.04 0.51
C ALA A 174 -0.81 -13.82 1.77
N LEU A 175 -0.78 -13.17 2.94
CA LEU A 175 -0.50 -13.81 4.21
C LEU A 175 -1.57 -14.84 4.56
N PHE A 176 -2.87 -14.59 4.31
CA PHE A 176 -3.89 -15.59 4.55
C PHE A 176 -3.75 -16.81 3.64
N ASN A 177 -3.37 -16.62 2.37
CA ASN A 177 -3.08 -17.77 1.51
C ASN A 177 -1.83 -18.54 1.98
N LEU A 178 -0.78 -17.83 2.44
CA LEU A 178 0.42 -18.47 3.00
C LEU A 178 0.10 -19.18 4.33
N LYS A 179 -0.82 -18.63 5.12
CA LYS A 179 -1.33 -19.21 6.37
C LYS A 179 -1.97 -20.57 6.10
N GLU A 180 -2.85 -20.64 5.10
CA GLU A 180 -3.45 -21.90 4.63
C GLU A 180 -2.38 -22.86 4.12
N PHE A 181 -1.47 -22.39 3.27
CA PHE A 181 -0.44 -23.20 2.63
C PHE A 181 0.57 -23.82 3.63
N PHE A 182 1.01 -23.05 4.63
CA PHE A 182 1.97 -23.48 5.65
C PHE A 182 1.32 -23.95 6.96
N ASN A 183 -0.02 -24.02 7.02
CA ASN A 183 -0.79 -24.37 8.22
C ASN A 183 -0.42 -23.52 9.47
N LEU A 184 -0.30 -22.20 9.28
CA LEU A 184 0.04 -21.28 10.37
C LEU A 184 -1.20 -20.93 11.20
N ASN A 185 -1.26 -21.33 12.47
CA ASN A 185 -2.42 -21.07 13.34
C ASN A 185 -2.21 -19.94 14.37
N ASN A 186 -1.09 -19.23 14.25
CA ASN A 186 -0.62 -18.24 15.21
C ASN A 186 -0.85 -16.78 14.79
N ILE A 187 -1.37 -16.51 13.58
CA ILE A 187 -1.80 -15.15 13.21
C ILE A 187 -3.06 -14.79 14.01
N TYR A 188 -2.89 -13.92 15.01
CA TYR A 188 -3.92 -13.60 16.01
C TYR A 188 -4.88 -12.50 15.53
N PHE A 189 -4.36 -11.39 15.01
CA PHE A 189 -5.17 -10.33 14.39
C PHE A 189 -4.38 -9.50 13.39
N THR A 190 -5.10 -8.77 12.55
CA THR A 190 -4.55 -7.98 11.45
C THR A 190 -4.98 -6.51 11.50
N ILE A 191 -4.05 -5.62 11.23
CA ILE A 191 -4.26 -4.18 11.03
C ILE A 191 -3.95 -3.85 9.56
N GLY A 192 -5.01 -3.57 8.82
CA GLY A 192 -4.95 -3.09 7.45
C GLY A 192 -4.67 -1.59 7.37
N LEU A 193 -3.80 -1.17 6.46
CA LEU A 193 -3.62 0.25 6.14
C LEU A 193 -4.38 0.60 4.86
N ILE A 194 -5.25 1.62 4.92
CA ILE A 194 -5.95 2.14 3.73
C ILE A 194 -4.91 2.50 2.68
N CYS A 195 -5.03 1.89 1.50
CA CYS A 195 -4.01 1.97 0.47
C CYS A 195 -4.61 2.23 -0.90
N TYR A 196 -4.35 3.42 -1.45
CA TYR A 196 -4.68 3.69 -2.85
C TYR A 196 -3.64 3.15 -3.79
N GLN A 197 -2.37 3.21 -3.42
CA GLN A 197 -1.24 2.85 -4.28
C GLN A 197 0.07 2.85 -3.51
N SER A 198 0.97 1.99 -3.95
CA SER A 198 2.42 2.12 -3.74
C SER A 198 3.05 2.80 -4.95
N LYS A 199 4.28 3.28 -4.80
CA LYS A 199 5.07 3.84 -5.90
C LYS A 199 6.25 2.95 -6.24
N ASN A 200 6.77 3.12 -7.45
CA ASN A 200 8.09 2.63 -7.79
C ASN A 200 9.18 3.58 -7.20
N PRO A 201 10.43 3.11 -7.01
CA PRO A 201 11.53 3.90 -6.45
C PRO A 201 11.94 5.16 -7.20
N ARG A 202 11.52 5.34 -8.47
CA ARG A 202 11.71 6.64 -9.15
C ARG A 202 10.97 7.77 -8.43
N PHE A 203 9.91 7.45 -7.69
CA PHE A 203 9.22 8.43 -6.85
C PHE A 203 10.10 8.96 -5.70
N LEU A 204 10.91 8.11 -5.06
CA LEU A 204 11.85 8.58 -4.04
C LEU A 204 12.94 9.44 -4.68
N LYS A 205 13.53 8.96 -5.79
CA LYS A 205 14.52 9.71 -6.55
C LYS A 205 14.01 11.12 -6.86
N PHE A 206 12.77 11.22 -7.34
CA PHE A 206 12.11 12.49 -7.58
C PHE A 206 12.07 13.38 -6.32
N ILE A 207 11.65 12.85 -5.18
CA ILE A 207 11.57 13.64 -3.93
C ILE A 207 12.96 14.14 -3.51
N LEU A 208 13.98 13.28 -3.56
CA LEU A 208 15.36 13.65 -3.20
C LEU A 208 15.92 14.72 -4.14
N GLU A 209 15.68 14.61 -5.44
CA GLU A 209 16.05 15.62 -6.41
C GLU A 209 15.39 16.99 -6.13
N ARG A 210 14.11 17.00 -5.69
CA ARG A 210 13.43 18.25 -5.26
C ARG A 210 14.02 18.86 -4.00
N MET A 211 14.74 18.07 -3.22
CA MET A 211 15.45 18.50 -2.01
C MET A 211 16.92 18.84 -2.31
N ASN A 212 17.37 18.70 -3.56
CA ASN A 212 18.76 18.80 -4.00
C ASN A 212 19.68 17.84 -3.22
N ILE A 213 19.29 16.57 -3.16
CA ILE A 213 20.00 15.50 -2.45
C ILE A 213 20.18 14.32 -3.42
N GLU A 214 21.38 13.76 -3.46
CA GLU A 214 21.65 12.47 -4.11
C GLU A 214 21.40 11.32 -3.12
N LYS A 215 20.97 10.16 -3.63
CA LYS A 215 20.50 9.05 -2.78
C LYS A 215 21.60 8.56 -1.83
N GLU A 216 22.84 8.59 -2.28
CA GLU A 216 24.02 8.10 -1.58
C GLU A 216 24.36 8.95 -0.35
N GLU A 217 23.88 10.20 -0.29
CA GLU A 217 24.07 11.11 0.84
C GLU A 217 23.09 10.82 1.99
N VAL A 218 22.01 10.08 1.73
CA VAL A 218 20.93 9.83 2.68
C VAL A 218 21.31 8.70 3.64
N ASP A 219 21.19 8.98 4.94
CA ASP A 219 21.28 7.98 6.01
C ASP A 219 19.89 7.42 6.36
N LYS A 220 18.90 8.31 6.50
CA LYS A 220 17.53 7.92 6.86
C LYS A 220 16.50 8.79 6.15
N PHE A 221 15.41 8.16 5.70
CA PHE A 221 14.34 8.87 5.02
C PHE A 221 12.96 8.52 5.57
N TYR A 222 12.13 9.54 5.78
CA TYR A 222 10.72 9.39 6.12
C TYR A 222 9.86 10.13 5.10
N TYR A 223 8.86 9.46 4.53
CA TYR A 223 7.95 10.12 3.60
C TYR A 223 7.00 11.10 4.28
N ARG A 224 6.51 10.75 5.48
CA ARG A 224 5.56 11.55 6.25
C ARG A 224 5.79 11.39 7.74
N THR A 225 6.34 12.44 8.34
CA THR A 225 6.53 12.58 9.79
C THR A 225 6.44 14.07 10.18
N GLU A 226 6.69 14.39 11.46
CA GLU A 226 6.53 15.75 12.02
C GLU A 226 5.10 16.30 11.87
N GLY A 227 4.12 15.57 12.40
CA GLY A 227 2.70 15.92 12.39
C GLY A 227 1.94 15.45 11.14
N TRP A 228 0.75 16.02 10.92
CA TRP A 228 -0.16 15.69 9.83
C TRP A 228 -0.56 16.93 9.00
N PRO A 229 -0.51 16.85 7.66
CA PRO A 229 -0.11 15.69 6.86
C PRO A 229 1.42 15.44 6.86
N GLY A 230 2.18 16.27 7.58
CA GLY A 230 3.60 16.08 7.84
C GLY A 230 4.52 16.57 6.71
N LYS A 231 5.76 16.10 6.76
CA LYS A 231 6.81 16.42 5.80
C LYS A 231 7.54 15.14 5.39
N ALA A 232 8.10 15.16 4.19
CA ALA A 232 9.17 14.25 3.84
C ALA A 232 10.46 14.78 4.49
N VAL A 233 11.23 13.90 5.14
CA VAL A 233 12.42 14.26 5.90
C VAL A 233 13.56 13.33 5.52
N ALA A 234 14.68 13.91 5.10
CA ALA A 234 15.92 13.22 4.83
C ALA A 234 16.97 13.63 5.86
N TYR A 235 17.49 12.65 6.60
CA TYR A 235 18.68 12.77 7.43
C TYR A 235 19.87 12.35 6.59
N LEU A 236 20.87 13.21 6.49
CA LEU A 236 22.05 12.99 5.68
C LEU A 236 23.21 12.45 6.52
N LYS A 237 24.13 11.74 5.87
CA LYS A 237 25.32 11.15 6.52
C LYS A 237 26.24 12.20 7.16
N ASN A 238 26.20 13.44 6.68
CA ASN A 238 26.92 14.57 7.25
C ASN A 238 26.20 15.25 8.43
N GLY A 239 25.08 14.68 8.91
CA GLY A 239 24.28 15.22 10.01
C GLY A 239 23.24 16.27 9.61
N ALA A 240 23.25 16.76 8.37
CA ALA A 240 22.25 17.73 7.91
C ALA A 240 20.86 17.09 7.77
N VAL A 241 19.82 17.88 8.04
CA VAL A 241 18.42 17.46 7.89
C VAL A 241 17.72 18.33 6.87
N ARG A 242 17.11 17.71 5.87
CA ARG A 242 16.34 18.36 4.81
C ARG A 242 14.88 17.97 4.91
N ARG A 243 13.98 18.92 4.67
CA ARG A 243 12.53 18.74 4.81
C ARG A 243 11.80 19.25 3.59
N LEU A 244 10.83 18.48 3.09
CA LEU A 244 9.94 18.87 2.00
C LEU A 244 8.47 18.76 2.48
N PRO A 245 7.72 19.88 2.55
CA PRO A 245 6.32 19.86 2.99
C PRO A 245 5.44 18.93 2.15
N TYR A 246 4.48 18.23 2.79
CA TYR A 246 3.57 17.31 2.08
C TYR A 246 2.85 17.93 0.88
N LYS A 247 2.41 19.19 1.00
CA LYS A 247 1.76 19.91 -0.10
C LYS A 247 2.60 19.93 -1.39
N ASP A 248 3.93 19.92 -1.27
CA ASP A 248 4.87 20.13 -2.37
C ASP A 248 5.11 18.88 -3.23
N TRP A 249 4.69 17.70 -2.78
CA TRP A 249 4.81 16.46 -3.54
C TRP A 249 3.54 15.59 -3.54
N SER A 250 2.58 15.84 -2.64
CA SER A 250 1.35 15.04 -2.50
C SER A 250 0.48 14.94 -3.75
N PHE A 251 0.52 15.94 -4.64
CA PHE A 251 -0.21 15.89 -5.92
C PHE A 251 0.33 14.76 -6.81
N LEU A 252 1.64 14.54 -6.83
CA LEU A 252 2.27 13.44 -7.56
C LEU A 252 1.89 12.09 -6.95
N TRP A 253 1.82 12.05 -5.63
CA TRP A 253 1.37 10.86 -4.94
C TRP A 253 -0.08 10.53 -5.29
N SER A 254 -1.00 11.51 -5.20
CA SER A 254 -2.45 11.30 -5.33
C SER A 254 -2.91 10.90 -6.74
N ASN A 255 -2.14 11.29 -7.76
CA ASN A 255 -2.55 11.25 -9.17
C ASN A 255 -1.95 10.09 -9.98
N PHE A 256 -1.68 8.95 -9.36
CA PHE A 256 -1.20 7.73 -10.02
C PHE A 256 0.15 7.79 -10.75
N TYR A 257 0.88 8.90 -10.66
CA TYR A 257 2.27 8.97 -11.14
C TYR A 257 3.17 7.99 -10.39
N PHE A 258 4.08 7.32 -11.10
CA PHE A 258 4.98 6.29 -10.56
C PHE A 258 4.27 5.06 -9.99
N THR A 259 2.98 4.88 -10.27
CA THR A 259 2.19 3.78 -9.72
C THR A 259 2.40 2.51 -10.56
N PRO A 260 2.82 1.38 -9.96
CA PRO A 260 2.90 0.11 -10.68
C PRO A 260 1.52 -0.34 -11.21
N TRP A 261 1.51 -1.08 -12.32
CA TRP A 261 0.28 -1.67 -12.88
C TRP A 261 -0.50 -2.49 -11.85
N GLY A 262 0.20 -3.28 -11.04
CA GLY A 262 -0.41 -4.00 -9.92
C GLY A 262 -1.11 -3.09 -8.90
N CYS A 263 -0.68 -1.86 -8.68
CA CYS A 263 -1.48 -0.95 -7.86
C CYS A 263 -2.65 -0.36 -8.66
N TRP A 264 -2.45 -0.05 -9.94
CA TRP A 264 -3.49 0.49 -10.84
C TRP A 264 -4.77 -0.37 -10.90
N PHE A 265 -4.58 -1.69 -10.97
CA PHE A 265 -5.66 -2.69 -11.01
C PHE A 265 -6.16 -3.15 -9.65
N CYS A 266 -5.62 -2.65 -8.53
CA CYS A 266 -6.06 -3.05 -7.19
C CYS A 266 -7.43 -2.43 -6.89
N GLU A 267 -8.37 -3.26 -6.43
CA GLU A 267 -9.77 -2.85 -6.16
C GLU A 267 -10.09 -2.80 -4.66
N ASP A 268 -9.14 -3.15 -3.79
CA ASP A 268 -9.34 -3.20 -2.34
C ASP A 268 -8.51 -2.16 -1.59
N PRO A 269 -8.86 -0.86 -1.69
CA PRO A 269 -8.20 0.18 -0.93
C PRO A 269 -8.59 0.17 0.56
N TRP A 270 -9.65 -0.55 0.92
CA TRP A 270 -10.23 -0.58 2.28
C TRP A 270 -9.82 -1.79 3.10
N VAL A 271 -8.93 -2.61 2.56
CA VAL A 271 -8.37 -3.78 3.22
C VAL A 271 -9.49 -4.65 3.82
N GLU A 272 -10.40 -5.09 2.96
CA GLU A 272 -11.64 -5.77 3.35
C GLU A 272 -11.42 -7.02 4.22
N SER A 273 -10.24 -7.65 4.11
CA SER A 273 -9.88 -8.86 4.85
C SER A 273 -9.27 -8.60 6.24
N ALA A 274 -8.99 -7.35 6.64
CA ALA A 274 -8.36 -7.08 7.94
C ALA A 274 -9.37 -7.01 9.10
N ASP A 275 -8.91 -7.25 10.33
CA ASP A 275 -9.73 -7.09 11.55
C ASP A 275 -9.97 -5.62 11.89
N ILE A 276 -8.90 -4.83 11.82
CA ILE A 276 -8.88 -3.38 12.04
C ILE A 276 -8.32 -2.74 10.77
N VAL A 277 -8.90 -1.64 10.31
CA VAL A 277 -8.38 -0.85 9.19
C VAL A 277 -8.12 0.57 9.64
N VAL A 278 -6.95 1.11 9.29
CA VAL A 278 -6.52 2.46 9.69
C VAL A 278 -6.07 3.25 8.46
N GLY A 279 -6.43 4.52 8.39
CA GLY A 279 -5.89 5.43 7.38
C GLY A 279 -6.12 6.89 7.74
N ASP A 280 -5.72 7.80 6.85
CA ASP A 280 -5.93 9.23 7.06
C ASP A 280 -7.39 9.63 6.85
N PRO A 281 -7.99 10.47 7.73
CA PRO A 281 -9.32 11.00 7.54
C PRO A 281 -9.26 12.27 6.70
N TRP A 282 -9.06 12.14 5.39
CA TRP A 282 -8.95 13.26 4.45
C TRP A 282 -10.27 14.05 4.35
N ASN A 283 -10.41 15.09 5.17
CA ASN A 283 -11.54 16.01 5.13
C ASN A 283 -11.07 17.46 5.28
N LYS A 284 -11.62 18.38 4.47
CA LYS A 284 -11.29 19.81 4.51
C LYS A 284 -11.48 20.42 5.91
N LYS A 285 -12.49 19.98 6.66
CA LYS A 285 -12.78 20.46 8.03
C LYS A 285 -11.70 20.06 9.03
N LEU A 286 -10.94 18.99 8.76
CA LEU A 286 -9.88 18.50 9.63
C LEU A 286 -8.50 19.07 9.28
N LYS A 287 -8.36 19.88 8.22
CA LYS A 287 -7.07 20.43 7.76
C LYS A 287 -6.35 21.31 8.79
N ARG A 288 -7.07 21.86 9.77
CA ARG A 288 -6.50 22.66 10.87
C ARG A 288 -5.84 21.79 11.96
N GLN A 289 -6.09 20.48 11.97
CA GLN A 289 -5.52 19.57 12.95
C GLN A 289 -4.14 19.09 12.48
N THR A 290 -3.07 19.64 13.05
CA THR A 290 -1.67 19.38 12.68
C THR A 290 -0.99 18.23 13.45
N GLN A 291 -1.53 17.81 14.58
CA GLN A 291 -1.05 16.64 15.34
C GLN A 291 -1.47 15.32 14.70
N GLY A 292 -2.53 15.32 13.88
CA GLY A 292 -2.98 14.14 13.14
C GLY A 292 -4.13 13.38 13.79
N LEU A 293 -4.97 12.80 12.94
CA LEU A 293 -6.12 11.97 13.28
C LEU A 293 -6.10 10.77 12.34
N SER A 294 -6.63 9.64 12.76
CA SER A 294 -6.84 8.47 11.91
C SER A 294 -8.32 8.19 11.74
N LEU A 295 -8.71 7.80 10.53
CA LEU A 295 -9.92 7.02 10.29
C LEU A 295 -9.64 5.57 10.67
N ILE A 296 -10.53 4.97 11.44
CA ILE A 296 -10.38 3.61 11.98
C ILE A 296 -11.67 2.85 11.70
N ILE A 297 -11.56 1.59 11.27
CA ILE A 297 -12.69 0.72 10.96
C ILE A 297 -12.47 -0.59 11.71
N SER A 298 -13.47 -1.08 12.43
CA SER A 298 -13.50 -2.48 12.86
C SER A 298 -14.33 -3.29 11.87
N ARG A 299 -13.80 -4.45 11.45
CA ARG A 299 -14.51 -5.37 10.55
C ARG A 299 -14.93 -6.65 11.26
N THR A 300 -14.08 -7.16 12.16
CA THR A 300 -14.36 -8.37 12.94
C THR A 300 -14.71 -8.03 14.39
N SER A 301 -15.36 -8.97 15.08
CA SER A 301 -15.67 -8.81 16.51
C SER A 301 -14.40 -8.70 17.34
N LEU A 302 -13.35 -9.44 16.98
CA LEU A 302 -12.03 -9.34 17.61
C LEU A 302 -11.42 -7.95 17.42
N GLY A 303 -11.41 -7.42 16.19
CA GLY A 303 -10.89 -6.08 15.92
C GLY A 303 -11.64 -4.99 16.70
N ASP A 304 -12.97 -5.10 16.79
CA ASP A 304 -13.79 -4.16 17.59
C ASP A 304 -13.49 -4.24 19.10
N LEU A 305 -13.36 -5.47 19.62
CA LEU A 305 -13.01 -5.71 21.02
C LEU A 305 -11.63 -5.13 21.37
N LEU A 306 -10.63 -5.37 20.52
CA LEU A 306 -9.27 -4.84 20.72
C LEU A 306 -9.25 -3.32 20.73
N LEU A 307 -9.96 -2.66 19.81
CA LEU A 307 -10.07 -1.19 19.78
C LEU A 307 -10.73 -0.63 21.04
N LYS A 308 -11.84 -1.25 21.49
CA LYS A 308 -12.54 -0.84 22.71
C LYS A 308 -11.68 -1.04 23.96
N ARG A 309 -10.94 -2.14 24.03
CA ARG A 309 -10.00 -2.41 25.12
C ARG A 309 -8.87 -1.40 25.13
N ALA A 310 -8.22 -1.14 23.99
CA ALA A 310 -7.16 -0.12 23.87
C ALA A 310 -7.66 1.29 24.23
N TYR A 311 -8.92 1.62 23.89
CA TYR A 311 -9.56 2.87 24.32
C TYR A 311 -9.76 2.93 25.85
N ARG A 312 -10.28 1.85 26.45
CA ARG A 312 -10.50 1.76 27.90
C ARG A 312 -9.19 1.82 28.68
N ASP A 313 -8.15 1.16 28.18
CA ASP A 313 -6.81 1.14 28.77
C ASP A 313 -6.06 2.47 28.54
N GLY A 314 -6.69 3.47 27.91
CA GLY A 314 -6.19 4.84 27.83
C GLY A 314 -5.08 5.07 26.80
N VAL A 315 -4.78 4.10 25.92
CA VAL A 315 -3.69 4.26 24.93
C VAL A 315 -4.15 4.99 23.65
N ILE A 316 -5.43 4.94 23.32
CA ILE A 316 -6.03 5.62 22.17
C ILE A 316 -7.34 6.34 22.54
N ARG A 317 -7.66 7.42 21.82
CA ARG A 317 -8.98 8.07 21.85
C ARG A 317 -9.77 7.69 20.61
N LEU A 318 -11.03 7.32 20.79
CA LEU A 318 -11.96 6.96 19.70
C LEU A 318 -13.23 7.80 19.76
N PHE A 319 -13.65 8.31 18.60
CA PHE A 319 -14.91 9.01 18.39
C PHE A 319 -15.70 8.24 17.35
N ASN A 320 -16.79 7.60 17.78
CA ASN A 320 -17.64 6.83 16.87
C ASN A 320 -18.31 7.77 15.86
N ILE A 321 -18.34 7.36 14.60
CA ILE A 321 -19.03 8.07 13.53
C ILE A 321 -19.92 7.10 12.74
N HIS A 322 -21.00 7.64 12.19
CA HIS A 322 -21.91 6.85 11.35
C HIS A 322 -21.18 6.25 10.13
N LYS A 323 -21.40 4.96 9.83
CA LYS A 323 -20.70 4.21 8.77
C LYS A 323 -20.69 4.92 7.41
N LYS A 324 -21.84 5.48 7.01
CA LYS A 324 -21.99 6.22 5.75
C LYS A 324 -21.12 7.48 5.67
N SER A 325 -20.58 7.98 6.78
CA SER A 325 -19.69 9.15 6.79
C SER A 325 -18.28 8.84 6.29
N ILE A 326 -17.89 7.57 6.16
CA ILE A 326 -16.53 7.17 5.74
C ILE A 326 -16.13 7.78 4.40
N VAL A 327 -17.09 7.92 3.47
CA VAL A 327 -16.87 8.48 2.14
C VAL A 327 -16.55 9.98 2.17
N LYS A 328 -16.88 10.67 3.26
CA LYS A 328 -16.54 12.10 3.47
C LYS A 328 -15.08 12.29 3.86
N PHE A 329 -14.40 11.22 4.27
CA PHE A 329 -13.00 11.22 4.71
C PHE A 329 -12.05 10.63 3.67
N GLN A 330 -12.55 10.26 2.50
CA GLN A 330 -11.76 9.67 1.42
C GLN A 330 -12.19 10.24 0.07
N SER A 331 -11.31 10.13 -0.93
CA SER A 331 -11.64 10.58 -2.28
C SER A 331 -12.58 9.59 -2.96
N LEU A 332 -13.87 9.93 -3.02
CA LEU A 332 -14.88 9.17 -3.76
C LEU A 332 -14.50 8.93 -5.22
N LYS A 333 -13.84 9.90 -5.87
CA LYS A 333 -13.37 9.76 -7.25
C LYS A 333 -12.34 8.64 -7.37
N ILE A 334 -11.34 8.62 -6.48
CA ILE A 334 -10.29 7.60 -6.46
C ILE A 334 -10.88 6.24 -6.10
N LEU A 335 -11.80 6.18 -5.12
CA LEU A 335 -12.46 4.94 -4.72
C LEU A 335 -13.28 4.32 -5.85
N LYS A 336 -14.09 5.14 -6.54
CA LYS A 336 -14.83 4.71 -7.73
C LYS A 336 -13.87 4.27 -8.84
N PHE A 337 -12.80 5.01 -9.08
CA PHE A 337 -11.78 4.61 -10.06
C PHE A 337 -11.11 3.27 -9.69
N LYS A 338 -10.92 2.98 -8.41
CA LYS A 338 -10.35 1.71 -7.95
C LYS A 338 -11.31 0.54 -8.18
N LYS A 339 -12.57 0.67 -7.76
CA LYS A 339 -13.55 -0.43 -7.77
C LYS A 339 -14.36 -0.61 -9.07
N ASN A 340 -14.61 0.47 -9.82
CA ASN A 340 -15.68 0.47 -10.84
C ASN A 340 -15.16 0.69 -12.28
N TYR A 341 -13.85 0.67 -12.48
CA TYR A 341 -13.17 0.97 -13.75
C TYR A 341 -12.28 -0.18 -14.25
N PHE A 342 -12.37 -1.39 -13.68
CA PHE A 342 -11.47 -2.49 -14.06
C PHE A 342 -11.56 -2.84 -15.54
N LYS A 343 -12.77 -2.97 -16.09
CA LYS A 343 -13.02 -3.30 -17.50
C LYS A 343 -12.35 -2.29 -18.42
N GLU A 344 -12.50 -1.00 -18.10
CA GLU A 344 -11.88 0.10 -18.83
C GLU A 344 -10.35 0.08 -18.76
N LYS A 345 -9.79 -0.23 -17.58
CA LYS A 345 -8.34 -0.36 -17.39
C LYS A 345 -7.78 -1.57 -18.16
N MET A 346 -8.54 -2.66 -18.24
CA MET A 346 -8.17 -3.85 -18.98
C MET A 346 -8.15 -3.57 -20.48
N LEU A 347 -9.18 -2.92 -21.02
CA LEU A 347 -9.21 -2.49 -22.43
C LEU A 347 -8.04 -1.54 -22.74
N LEU A 348 -7.75 -0.60 -21.84
CA LEU A 348 -6.60 0.29 -22.01
C LEU A 348 -5.28 -0.50 -22.06
N LEU A 349 -5.07 -1.45 -21.14
CA LEU A 349 -3.86 -2.26 -21.12
C LEU A 349 -3.72 -3.08 -22.40
N GLU A 350 -4.80 -3.66 -22.89
CA GLU A 350 -4.82 -4.38 -24.18
C GLU A 350 -4.36 -3.49 -25.33
N LEU A 351 -4.88 -2.27 -25.44
CA LEU A 351 -4.51 -1.32 -26.50
C LEU A 351 -3.04 -0.92 -26.41
N VAL A 352 -2.55 -0.67 -25.18
CA VAL A 352 -1.15 -0.29 -24.93
C VAL A 352 -0.18 -1.43 -25.25
N GLU A 353 -0.59 -2.68 -25.04
CA GLU A 353 0.24 -3.87 -25.25
C GLU A 353 0.03 -4.50 -26.65
N GLY A 354 -0.65 -3.79 -27.56
CA GLY A 354 -0.85 -4.20 -28.94
C GLY A 354 -1.72 -5.45 -29.10
N GLY A 355 -2.76 -5.62 -28.28
CA GLY A 355 -3.74 -6.71 -28.40
C GLY A 355 -3.27 -8.08 -27.91
N LYS A 356 -2.05 -8.20 -27.38
CA LYS A 356 -1.43 -9.49 -26.99
C LYS A 356 -2.04 -10.16 -25.76
N ILE A 357 -2.88 -9.46 -25.00
CA ILE A 357 -3.36 -9.88 -23.68
C ILE A 357 -4.78 -10.46 -23.72
N TYR A 358 -5.64 -9.97 -24.62
CA TYR A 358 -7.09 -10.21 -24.53
C TYR A 358 -7.56 -11.53 -25.13
N ASN A 359 -6.89 -12.02 -26.19
CA ASN A 359 -7.29 -13.20 -26.97
C ASN A 359 -7.34 -14.53 -26.19
N LYS A 360 -6.99 -14.58 -24.90
CA LYS A 360 -6.95 -15.84 -24.12
C LYS A 360 -7.76 -15.85 -22.82
N ILE A 361 -8.21 -14.71 -22.30
CA ILE A 361 -8.70 -14.62 -20.91
C ILE A 361 -10.18 -14.23 -20.83
N PHE A 362 -10.71 -13.56 -21.86
CA PHE A 362 -12.10 -13.13 -21.88
C PHE A 362 -12.80 -13.63 -23.15
N THR A 363 -13.56 -14.71 -23.00
CA THR A 363 -14.38 -15.29 -24.06
C THR A 363 -15.64 -14.46 -24.37
N LYS A 364 -15.98 -13.48 -23.52
CA LYS A 364 -17.06 -12.51 -23.74
C LYS A 364 -16.48 -11.09 -23.90
N ARG A 365 -16.82 -10.43 -25.01
CA ARG A 365 -16.70 -8.97 -25.14
C ARG A 365 -17.47 -8.33 -24.00
N PHE A 366 -16.80 -7.62 -23.10
CA PHE A 366 -17.50 -6.80 -22.11
C PHE A 366 -17.98 -5.51 -22.75
N SER A 367 -19.20 -5.08 -22.40
CA SER A 367 -19.60 -3.69 -22.59
C SER A 367 -18.74 -2.81 -21.69
N VAL A 368 -17.98 -1.91 -22.31
CA VAL A 368 -17.17 -0.89 -21.64
C VAL A 368 -17.93 0.42 -21.69
N ASN A 369 -17.95 1.17 -20.59
CA ASN A 369 -18.56 2.50 -20.62
C ASN A 369 -17.57 3.49 -21.25
N ILE A 370 -17.95 4.09 -22.39
CA ILE A 370 -17.06 4.96 -23.17
C ILE A 370 -16.53 6.15 -22.36
N TRP A 371 -17.35 6.76 -21.51
CA TRP A 371 -16.94 7.88 -20.67
C TRP A 371 -15.95 7.46 -19.59
N LYS A 372 -16.17 6.30 -18.96
CA LYS A 372 -15.21 5.73 -18.01
C LYS A 372 -13.89 5.38 -18.71
N PHE A 373 -13.96 4.87 -19.93
CA PHE A 373 -12.77 4.55 -20.73
C PHE A 373 -11.97 5.80 -21.08
N ILE A 374 -12.61 6.84 -21.63
CA ILE A 374 -11.98 8.13 -21.91
C ILE A 374 -11.28 8.68 -20.66
N ASN A 375 -11.97 8.64 -19.50
CA ASN A 375 -11.37 9.08 -18.25
C ASN A 375 -10.16 8.23 -17.84
N THR A 376 -10.21 6.90 -18.03
CA THR A 376 -9.10 5.99 -17.75
C THR A 376 -7.90 6.27 -18.64
N PHE A 377 -8.13 6.40 -19.94
CA PHE A 377 -7.11 6.75 -20.94
C PHE A 377 -6.46 8.09 -20.59
N ARG A 378 -7.24 9.10 -20.24
CA ARG A 378 -6.76 10.43 -19.86
C ARG A 378 -5.89 10.42 -18.59
N ILE A 379 -6.28 9.68 -17.55
CA ILE A 379 -5.45 9.52 -16.34
C ILE A 379 -4.15 8.78 -16.69
N TRP A 380 -4.20 7.72 -17.50
CA TRP A 380 -3.00 7.00 -17.90
C TRP A 380 -2.05 7.85 -18.74
N LEU A 381 -2.57 8.54 -19.76
CA LEU A 381 -1.79 9.38 -20.65
C LEU A 381 -1.11 10.52 -19.88
N SER A 382 -1.85 11.17 -18.97
CA SER A 382 -1.28 12.22 -18.11
C SER A 382 -0.15 11.68 -17.22
N CYS A 383 -0.29 10.46 -16.68
CA CYS A 383 0.77 9.80 -15.93
C CYS A 383 2.02 9.57 -16.79
N ARG A 384 1.87 9.08 -18.03
CA ARG A 384 2.99 8.80 -18.94
C ARG A 384 3.71 10.05 -19.42
N ILE A 385 2.96 11.10 -19.78
CA ILE A 385 3.54 12.38 -20.18
C ILE A 385 4.41 12.93 -19.04
N LEU A 386 3.88 12.98 -17.82
CA LEU A 386 4.64 13.53 -16.69
C LEU A 386 5.83 12.63 -16.33
N GLU A 387 5.68 11.31 -16.34
CA GLU A 387 6.79 10.38 -16.09
C GLU A 387 7.92 10.56 -17.12
N SER A 388 7.59 10.73 -18.40
CA SER A 388 8.56 11.00 -19.46
C SER A 388 9.29 12.33 -19.25
N LEU A 389 8.55 13.40 -18.91
CA LEU A 389 9.14 14.70 -18.58
C LEU A 389 10.08 14.63 -17.37
N ILE A 390 9.76 13.79 -16.38
CA ILE A 390 10.61 13.56 -15.20
C ILE A 390 11.89 12.82 -15.58
N GLN A 391 11.83 11.83 -16.48
CA GLN A 391 13.01 11.06 -16.91
C GLN A 391 14.07 11.92 -17.60
N ASN A 392 13.65 12.92 -18.38
CA ASN A 392 14.56 13.75 -19.17
C ASN A 392 15.30 14.84 -18.38
N LYS A 393 15.30 14.83 -17.03
CA LYS A 393 15.93 15.83 -16.12
C LYS A 393 15.49 17.30 -16.31
N ILE A 394 14.67 17.61 -17.32
CA ILE A 394 14.05 18.94 -17.55
C ILE A 394 13.29 19.40 -16.29
N PHE A 395 12.75 18.43 -15.55
CA PHE A 395 11.87 18.65 -14.42
C PHE A 395 12.51 19.23 -13.15
N LYS A 396 13.83 19.05 -12.92
CA LYS A 396 14.54 19.75 -11.81
C LYS A 396 14.34 21.27 -11.92
N LYS A 397 14.23 21.78 -13.16
CA LYS A 397 14.05 23.20 -13.47
C LYS A 397 12.60 23.67 -13.48
N ILE A 398 11.61 22.76 -13.51
CA ILE A 398 10.19 23.15 -13.58
C ILE A 398 9.68 23.50 -12.16
N PRO A 399 9.14 24.70 -11.94
CA PRO A 399 8.53 25.07 -10.66
C PRO A 399 7.34 24.17 -10.29
N LEU A 400 7.19 23.80 -9.00
CA LEU A 400 6.06 22.99 -8.51
C LEU A 400 4.69 23.57 -8.85
N LYS A 401 4.59 24.90 -8.96
CA LYS A 401 3.35 25.58 -9.36
C LYS A 401 2.95 25.16 -10.78
N ILE A 402 3.89 25.13 -11.73
CA ILE A 402 3.62 24.71 -13.10
C ILE A 402 3.19 23.24 -13.14
N LEU A 403 3.86 22.39 -12.36
CA LEU A 403 3.53 20.96 -12.31
C LEU A 403 2.15 20.69 -11.71
N ARG A 404 1.77 21.47 -10.70
CA ARG A 404 0.41 21.46 -10.17
C ARG A 404 -0.58 21.93 -11.22
N VAL A 405 -0.28 22.99 -11.97
CA VAL A 405 -1.14 23.49 -13.05
C VAL A 405 -1.28 22.43 -14.15
N ILE A 406 -0.20 21.82 -14.63
CA ILE A 406 -0.23 20.71 -15.59
C ILE A 406 -1.09 19.57 -15.04
N SER A 407 -0.89 19.18 -13.78
CA SER A 407 -1.69 18.14 -13.13
C SER A 407 -3.17 18.51 -12.99
N LEU A 408 -3.50 19.79 -12.79
CA LEU A 408 -4.87 20.31 -12.70
C LEU A 408 -5.54 20.44 -14.07
N LEU A 409 -4.81 20.88 -15.10
CA LEU A 409 -5.26 20.96 -16.49
C LEU A 409 -5.55 19.56 -17.04
N LEU A 410 -4.70 18.60 -16.67
CA LEU A 410 -4.93 17.18 -16.90
C LEU A 410 -6.00 16.60 -15.97
N LYS A 411 -6.78 17.44 -15.24
CA LYS A 411 -7.92 17.15 -14.33
C LYS A 411 -7.97 15.71 -13.79
N ILE A 412 -6.92 15.27 -13.10
CA ILE A 412 -6.92 13.93 -12.48
C ILE A 412 -7.97 13.83 -11.37
#